data_AF-A0A147E2Y2-F1
#
_entry.id   AF-A0A147E2Y2-F1
#
_cell.length_a   1.000
_cell.length_b   1.000
_cell.length_c   1.000
_cell.angle_alpha   90.00
_cell.angle_beta   90.00
_cell.angle_gamma   90.00
#
_symmetry.space_group_name_H-M   'P 1'
#
loop_
_entity.id
_entity.type
_entity.pdbx_description
1 polymer ?
#
loop_
_entity_poly.entity_id
_entity_poly.type
_entity_poly.pdbx_seq_one_letter_code
_entity_poly.pdbx_strand_id
1 'polypeptide(L)'
;MSPSPVSSTPILRRTLIWSAIATVVLAIVAGGVGFLVAQGEGLISGLLGVVLAAVFLGITGLSILIANRWFGDPLYVQLFFAIVLGGWLLKLGVFVVVMILLAGQPWLQPMVFFLSIVAGVLMSLVIDVVVLTQMRLPHVSDTTLPTEVPEDRAPGNANHIDGGPVEDGQRS
;
A
#
# COMPACT_ATOMS: atom_id res chain seq x y z
N MET A 1 0.49 32.65 3.15
CA MET A 1 -0.63 31.70 3.16
C MET A 1 -0.05 30.32 3.42
N SER A 2 -0.36 29.75 4.58
CA SER A 2 0.09 28.43 5.00
C SER A 2 -0.43 27.36 4.02
N PRO A 3 0.38 26.41 3.57
CA PRO A 3 -0.06 25.38 2.63
C PRO A 3 -1.21 24.58 3.24
N SER A 4 -2.33 24.56 2.53
CA SER A 4 -3.51 23.75 2.85
C SER A 4 -3.11 22.28 3.00
N PRO A 5 -3.53 21.59 4.08
CA PRO A 5 -3.14 20.21 4.31
C PRO A 5 -3.71 19.36 3.17
N VAL A 6 -2.85 18.57 2.53
CA VAL A 6 -3.25 17.53 1.60
C VAL A 6 -4.30 16.66 2.29
N SER A 7 -5.56 16.79 1.86
CA SER A 7 -6.67 16.02 2.42
C SER A 7 -6.42 14.55 2.08
N SER A 8 -6.26 13.70 3.09
CA SER A 8 -6.02 12.25 2.93
C SER A 8 -7.24 11.48 2.39
N THR A 9 -8.37 12.16 2.18
CA THR A 9 -9.63 11.54 1.76
C THR A 9 -9.62 10.96 0.34
N PRO A 10 -8.99 11.55 -0.69
CA PRO A 10 -9.01 10.99 -2.04
C PRO A 10 -8.17 9.71 -2.15
N ILE A 11 -7.01 9.65 -1.48
CA ILE A 11 -6.14 8.48 -1.47
C ILE A 11 -6.79 7.32 -0.71
N LEU A 12 -7.31 7.58 0.50
CA LEU A 12 -7.98 6.54 1.28
C LEU A 12 -9.22 6.00 0.54
N ARG A 13 -10.00 6.89 -0.10
CA ARG A 13 -11.15 6.52 -0.92
C ARG A 13 -10.73 5.67 -2.13
N ARG A 14 -9.63 6.02 -2.79
CA ARG A 14 -9.13 5.26 -3.95
C ARG A 14 -8.69 3.85 -3.54
N THR A 15 -7.97 3.72 -2.43
CA THR A 15 -7.57 2.40 -1.89
C THR A 15 -8.79 1.56 -1.50
N LEU A 16 -9.79 2.16 -0.85
CA LEU A 16 -11.04 1.46 -0.49
C LEU A 16 -11.85 1.02 -1.72
N ILE A 17 -11.90 1.84 -2.77
CA ILE A 17 -12.60 1.48 -4.02
C ILE A 17 -11.89 0.31 -4.71
N TRP A 18 -10.55 0.35 -4.80
CA TRP A 18 -9.79 -0.73 -5.41
C TRP A 18 -9.90 -2.05 -4.65
N SER A 19 -9.85 -2.02 -3.31
CA SER A 19 -10.03 -3.23 -2.51
C SER A 19 -11.45 -3.79 -2.61
N ALA A 20 -12.46 -2.92 -2.68
CA ALA A 20 -13.85 -3.33 -2.92
C ALA A 20 -14.02 -3.98 -4.30
N ILE A 21 -13.50 -3.36 -5.36
CA ILE A 21 -13.56 -3.91 -6.73
C ILE A 21 -12.86 -5.27 -6.79
N ALA A 22 -11.66 -5.39 -6.23
CA ALA A 22 -10.93 -6.66 -6.20
C ALA A 22 -11.71 -7.76 -5.48
N THR A 23 -12.34 -7.42 -4.34
CA THR A 23 -13.17 -8.36 -3.58
C THR A 23 -14.40 -8.81 -4.39
N VAL A 24 -15.04 -7.91 -5.12
CA VAL A 24 -16.20 -8.24 -5.98
C VAL A 24 -15.78 -9.14 -7.14
N VAL A 25 -14.68 -8.83 -7.83
CA VAL A 25 -14.15 -9.67 -8.92
C VAL A 25 -13.84 -11.07 -8.40
N LEU A 26 -13.17 -11.15 -7.25
CA LEU A 26 -12.85 -12.43 -6.62
C LEU A 26 -14.11 -13.20 -6.22
N ALA A 27 -15.13 -12.52 -5.67
CA ALA A 27 -16.41 -13.15 -5.32
C ALA A 27 -17.12 -13.75 -6.53
N ILE A 28 -17.09 -13.06 -7.68
CA ILE A 28 -17.66 -13.55 -8.94
C ILE A 28 -16.90 -14.79 -9.43
N VAL A 29 -15.57 -14.74 -9.42
CA VAL A 29 -14.72 -15.86 -9.91
C VAL A 29 -14.83 -17.07 -8.98
N ALA A 30 -14.61 -16.89 -7.68
CA ALA A 30 -14.65 -17.98 -6.71
C ALA A 30 -16.06 -18.55 -6.55
N GLY A 31 -17.08 -17.69 -6.52
CA GLY A 31 -18.48 -18.09 -6.47
C GLY A 31 -18.91 -18.83 -7.74
N GLY A 32 -18.51 -18.34 -8.92
CA GLY A 32 -18.80 -19.00 -10.20
C GLY A 32 -18.13 -20.36 -10.32
N VAL A 33 -16.82 -20.45 -10.02
CA VAL A 33 -16.09 -21.74 -10.03
C VAL A 33 -16.67 -22.69 -8.97
N GLY A 34 -16.95 -22.20 -7.77
CA GLY A 34 -17.59 -23.01 -6.72
C GLY A 34 -18.95 -23.55 -7.15
N PHE A 35 -19.78 -22.71 -7.77
CA PHE A 35 -21.08 -23.12 -8.29
C PHE A 35 -20.97 -24.21 -9.37
N LEU A 36 -20.02 -24.09 -10.29
CA LEU A 36 -19.82 -25.11 -11.33
C LEU A 36 -19.36 -26.45 -10.75
N VAL A 37 -18.57 -26.44 -9.67
CA VAL A 37 -18.02 -27.67 -9.06
C VAL A 37 -19.03 -28.37 -8.15
N ALA A 38 -19.76 -27.62 -7.31
CA ALA A 38 -20.61 -28.18 -6.27
C ALA A 38 -21.94 -27.42 -6.07
N GLN A 39 -22.42 -26.73 -7.11
CA GLN A 39 -23.72 -26.06 -7.14
C GLN A 39 -23.89 -25.07 -5.97
N GLY A 40 -25.00 -25.13 -5.24
CA GLY A 40 -25.28 -24.21 -4.14
C GLY A 40 -24.26 -24.25 -3.01
N GLU A 41 -23.80 -25.45 -2.63
CA GLU A 41 -22.80 -25.63 -1.56
C GLU A 41 -21.45 -25.06 -1.97
N GLY A 42 -21.04 -25.29 -3.21
CA GLY A 42 -19.81 -24.74 -3.77
C GLY A 42 -19.84 -23.22 -3.88
N LEU A 43 -20.99 -22.63 -4.24
CA LEU A 43 -21.17 -21.18 -4.26
C LEU A 43 -20.98 -20.58 -2.86
N ILE A 44 -21.68 -21.11 -1.86
CA ILE A 44 -21.58 -20.62 -0.46
C ILE A 44 -20.16 -20.78 0.06
N SER A 45 -19.55 -21.94 -0.18
CA SER A 45 -18.17 -22.24 0.23
C SER A 45 -17.17 -21.28 -0.42
N GLY A 46 -17.34 -20.99 -1.71
CA GLY A 46 -16.49 -20.05 -2.44
C GLY A 46 -16.61 -18.63 -1.88
N LEU A 47 -17.84 -18.14 -1.71
CA LEU A 47 -18.10 -16.81 -1.15
C LEU A 47 -17.57 -16.67 0.28
N LEU A 48 -17.72 -17.67 1.13
CA LEU A 48 -17.16 -17.66 2.48
C LEU A 48 -15.63 -17.58 2.47
N GLY A 49 -14.97 -18.29 1.56
CA GLY A 49 -13.52 -18.19 1.38
C GLY A 49 -13.08 -16.77 0.98
N VAL A 50 -13.84 -16.13 0.09
CA VAL A 50 -13.60 -14.73 -0.32
C VAL A 50 -13.80 -13.75 0.83
N VAL A 51 -14.88 -13.91 1.60
CA VAL A 51 -15.14 -13.08 2.78
C VAL A 51 -14.00 -13.19 3.78
N LEU A 52 -13.51 -14.41 4.05
CA LEU A 52 -12.40 -14.62 4.96
C LEU A 52 -11.10 -13.98 4.45
N ALA A 53 -10.81 -14.12 3.15
CA ALA A 53 -9.65 -13.46 2.54
C ALA A 53 -9.74 -11.93 2.64
N ALA A 54 -10.93 -11.35 2.41
CA ALA A 54 -11.17 -9.91 2.57
C ALA A 54 -10.98 -9.46 4.03
N VAL A 55 -11.41 -10.26 5.01
CA VAL A 55 -11.15 -10.01 6.44
C VAL A 55 -9.66 -10.00 6.73
N PHE A 56 -8.88 -10.95 6.19
CA PHE A 56 -7.43 -10.95 6.37
C PHE A 56 -6.75 -9.74 5.74
N LEU A 57 -7.19 -9.32 4.56
CA LEU A 57 -6.71 -8.09 3.95
C LEU A 57 -7.04 -6.87 4.84
N GLY A 58 -8.28 -6.80 5.34
CA GLY A 58 -8.75 -5.75 6.25
C GLY A 58 -7.94 -5.65 7.53
N ILE A 59 -7.62 -6.78 8.18
CA ILE A 59 -6.75 -6.81 9.37
C ILE A 59 -5.36 -6.23 9.05
N THR A 60 -4.83 -6.51 7.85
CA THR A 60 -3.53 -5.95 7.41
C THR A 60 -3.60 -4.43 7.25
N GLY A 61 -4.59 -3.93 6.52
CA GLY A 61 -4.75 -2.50 6.30
C GLY A 61 -4.98 -1.75 7.62
N LEU A 62 -5.80 -2.33 8.50
CA LEU A 62 -6.11 -1.77 9.81
C LEU A 62 -4.88 -1.77 10.73
N SER A 63 -4.08 -2.84 10.75
CA SER A 63 -2.87 -2.87 11.59
C SER A 63 -1.87 -1.79 11.18
N ILE A 64 -1.69 -1.56 9.87
CA ILE A 64 -0.83 -0.49 9.36
C ILE A 64 -1.40 0.89 9.70
N LEU A 65 -2.71 1.11 9.49
CA LEU A 65 -3.35 2.40 9.78
C LEU A 65 -3.28 2.75 11.27
N ILE A 66 -3.52 1.77 12.14
CA ILE A 66 -3.37 1.89 13.58
C ILE A 66 -1.91 2.23 13.88
N ALA A 67 -0.94 1.42 13.43
CA ALA A 67 0.47 1.66 13.72
C ALA A 67 0.98 3.04 13.26
N ASN A 68 0.53 3.53 12.11
CA ASN A 68 0.92 4.83 11.59
C ASN A 68 0.45 6.02 12.43
N ARG A 69 -0.51 5.83 13.35
CA ARG A 69 -0.99 6.89 14.24
C ARG A 69 0.06 7.36 15.25
N TRP A 70 1.07 6.53 15.55
CA TRP A 70 2.17 6.85 16.46
C TRP A 70 3.46 7.24 15.73
N PHE A 71 3.36 7.58 14.43
CA PHE A 71 4.53 7.95 13.64
C PHE A 71 5.21 9.21 14.21
N GLY A 72 6.51 9.10 14.52
CA GLY A 72 7.31 10.17 15.12
C GLY A 72 7.53 10.07 16.63
N ASP A 73 6.82 9.16 17.32
CA ASP A 73 7.08 8.91 18.75
C ASP A 73 8.35 8.05 18.94
N PRO A 74 9.10 8.23 20.06
CA PRO A 74 10.27 7.41 20.36
C PRO A 74 9.98 5.89 20.43
N LEU A 75 8.74 5.53 20.74
CA LEU A 75 8.28 4.14 20.85
C LEU A 75 7.64 3.60 19.55
N TYR A 76 7.61 4.39 18.47
CA TYR A 76 6.94 4.03 17.22
C TYR A 76 7.34 2.64 16.71
N VAL A 77 8.65 2.35 16.68
CA VAL A 77 9.17 1.07 16.16
C VAL A 77 8.63 -0.11 16.98
N GLN A 78 8.65 0.00 18.30
CA GLN A 78 8.18 -1.07 19.19
C GLN A 78 6.67 -1.30 19.07
N LEU A 79 5.89 -0.22 19.03
CA LEU A 79 4.44 -0.29 18.82
C LEU A 79 4.09 -0.86 17.45
N PHE A 80 4.80 -0.44 16.40
CA PHE A 80 4.62 -0.97 15.04
C PHE A 80 4.84 -2.48 15.00
N PHE A 81 5.96 -2.97 15.54
CA PHE A 81 6.24 -4.41 15.62
C PHE A 81 5.18 -5.15 16.44
N ALA A 82 4.78 -4.62 17.59
CA ALA A 82 3.75 -5.22 18.43
C ALA A 82 2.40 -5.33 17.69
N ILE A 83 2.00 -4.29 16.95
CA ILE A 83 0.75 -4.27 16.18
C ILE A 83 0.82 -5.21 14.98
N VAL A 84 1.95 -5.28 14.27
CA VAL A 84 2.11 -6.17 13.12
C VAL A 84 2.13 -7.64 13.57
N LEU A 85 2.91 -7.97 14.59
CA LEU A 85 2.94 -9.31 15.18
C LEU A 85 1.58 -9.68 15.79
N GLY A 86 0.94 -8.75 16.47
CA GLY A 86 -0.42 -8.92 17.01
C GLY A 86 -1.46 -9.14 15.91
N GLY A 87 -1.39 -8.40 14.81
CA GLY A 87 -2.26 -8.58 13.64
C GLY A 87 -2.06 -9.94 12.97
N TRP A 88 -0.83 -10.43 12.91
CA TRP A 88 -0.54 -11.79 12.43
C TRP A 88 -1.15 -12.85 13.36
N LEU A 89 -0.97 -12.72 14.68
CA LEU A 89 -1.53 -13.64 15.66
C LEU A 89 -3.07 -13.61 15.65
N LEU A 90 -3.66 -12.42 15.51
CA LEU A 90 -5.11 -12.24 15.38
C LEU A 90 -5.63 -12.97 14.14
N LYS A 91 -4.98 -12.87 12.99
CA LYS A 91 -5.37 -13.62 11.79
C LYS A 91 -5.33 -15.13 12.02
N LEU A 92 -4.28 -15.65 12.68
CA LEU A 92 -4.23 -17.06 13.01
C LEU A 92 -5.37 -17.48 13.93
N GLY A 93 -5.65 -16.70 14.96
CA GLY A 93 -6.79 -16.95 15.86
C GLY A 93 -8.12 -16.96 15.11
N VAL A 94 -8.37 -15.94 14.29
CA VAL A 94 -9.57 -15.85 13.44
C VAL A 94 -9.66 -17.05 12.48
N PHE A 95 -8.55 -17.41 11.82
CA PHE A 95 -8.51 -18.57 10.93
C PHE A 95 -8.92 -19.84 11.67
N VAL A 96 -8.29 -20.12 12.81
CA VAL A 96 -8.55 -21.32 13.62
C VAL A 96 -10.00 -21.35 14.09
N VAL A 97 -10.53 -20.24 14.61
CA VAL A 97 -11.92 -20.14 15.07
C VAL A 97 -12.87 -20.43 13.90
N VAL A 98 -12.66 -19.80 12.74
CA VAL A 98 -13.47 -20.06 11.55
C VAL A 98 -13.37 -21.53 11.14
N MET A 99 -12.18 -22.13 11.16
CA MET A 99 -12.01 -23.54 10.77
C MET A 99 -12.75 -24.47 11.73
N ILE A 100 -12.72 -24.20 13.03
CA ILE A 100 -13.45 -24.98 14.03
C ILE A 100 -14.96 -24.83 13.83
N LEU A 101 -15.45 -23.62 13.58
CA LEU A 101 -16.88 -23.35 13.37
C LEU A 101 -17.42 -24.01 12.08
N LEU A 102 -16.60 -24.03 11.04
CA LEU A 102 -16.94 -24.59 9.74
C LEU A 102 -16.67 -26.11 9.65
N ALA A 103 -15.88 -26.66 10.58
CA ALA A 103 -15.56 -28.08 10.58
C ALA A 103 -16.82 -28.94 10.71
N GLY A 104 -16.92 -29.96 9.86
CA GLY A 104 -18.02 -30.93 9.89
C GLY A 104 -19.36 -30.40 9.38
N GLN A 105 -19.43 -29.18 8.84
CA GLN A 105 -20.66 -28.64 8.26
C GLN A 105 -20.98 -29.37 6.94
N PRO A 106 -22.19 -29.94 6.78
CA PRO A 106 -22.52 -30.76 5.61
C PRO A 106 -22.67 -29.96 4.31
N TRP A 107 -22.96 -28.66 4.42
CA TRP A 107 -23.14 -27.74 3.30
C TRP A 107 -21.82 -27.09 2.85
N LEU A 108 -20.72 -27.35 3.55
CA LEU A 108 -19.41 -26.78 3.24
C LEU A 108 -18.62 -27.77 2.39
N GLN A 109 -18.15 -27.29 1.24
CA GLN A 109 -17.24 -28.00 0.36
C GLN A 109 -15.79 -27.59 0.70
N PRO A 110 -15.03 -28.39 1.46
CA PRO A 110 -13.78 -27.93 2.07
C PRO A 110 -12.73 -27.52 1.03
N MET A 111 -12.67 -28.24 -0.09
CA MET A 111 -11.74 -27.96 -1.18
C MET A 111 -12.06 -26.62 -1.86
N VAL A 112 -13.34 -26.35 -2.16
CA VAL A 112 -13.76 -25.10 -2.79
C VAL A 112 -13.49 -23.91 -1.86
N PHE A 113 -13.85 -24.06 -0.59
CA PHE A 113 -13.59 -23.04 0.42
C PHE A 113 -12.09 -22.75 0.57
N PHE A 114 -11.26 -23.79 0.71
CA PHE A 114 -9.80 -23.65 0.82
C PHE A 114 -9.19 -22.98 -0.41
N LEU A 115 -9.52 -23.46 -1.61
CA LEU A 115 -9.01 -22.87 -2.86
C LEU A 115 -9.46 -21.43 -3.04
N SER A 116 -10.65 -21.07 -2.57
CA SER A 116 -11.14 -19.69 -2.62
C SER A 116 -10.34 -18.76 -1.70
N ILE A 117 -9.94 -19.22 -0.51
CA ILE A 117 -9.02 -18.48 0.36
C ILE A 117 -7.66 -18.32 -0.31
N VAL A 118 -7.10 -19.41 -0.84
CA VAL A 118 -5.78 -19.39 -1.52
C VAL A 118 -5.81 -18.43 -2.70
N ALA A 119 -6.83 -18.52 -3.56
CA ALA A 119 -7.03 -17.61 -4.67
C ALA A 119 -7.16 -16.16 -4.21
N GLY A 120 -7.86 -15.91 -3.10
CA GLY A 120 -7.97 -14.56 -2.53
C GLY A 120 -6.65 -13.99 -2.03
N VAL A 121 -5.85 -14.79 -1.33
CA VAL A 121 -4.51 -14.39 -0.86
C VAL A 121 -3.55 -14.16 -2.03
N LEU A 122 -3.59 -15.03 -3.05
CA LEU A 122 -2.78 -14.84 -4.25
C LEU A 122 -3.19 -13.60 -5.03
N MET A 123 -4.51 -13.35 -5.17
CA MET A 123 -5.02 -12.16 -5.83
C MET A 123 -4.60 -10.89 -5.10
N SER A 124 -4.67 -10.86 -3.76
CA SER A 124 -4.20 -9.70 -3.00
C SER A 124 -2.71 -9.47 -3.21
N LEU A 125 -1.89 -10.53 -3.19
CA LEU A 125 -0.45 -10.43 -3.43
C LEU A 125 -0.14 -9.88 -4.84
N VAL A 126 -0.86 -10.34 -5.87
CA VAL A 126 -0.70 -9.81 -7.22
C VAL A 126 -1.04 -8.32 -7.27
N ILE A 127 -2.13 -7.90 -6.62
CA ILE A 127 -2.50 -6.48 -6.53
C ILE A 127 -1.40 -5.69 -5.82
N ASP A 128 -0.87 -6.20 -4.71
CA ASP A 128 0.20 -5.54 -3.96
C ASP A 128 1.43 -5.35 -4.86
N VAL A 129 1.89 -6.38 -5.58
CA VAL A 129 3.02 -6.30 -6.52
C VAL A 129 2.75 -5.31 -7.65
N VAL A 130 1.55 -5.34 -8.25
CA VAL A 130 1.16 -4.43 -9.33
C VAL A 130 1.06 -2.98 -8.84
N VAL A 131 0.60 -2.74 -7.63
CA VAL A 131 0.55 -1.40 -7.01
C VAL A 131 1.97 -0.92 -6.70
N LEU A 132 2.80 -1.77 -6.10
CA LEU A 132 4.19 -1.47 -5.77
C LEU A 132 5.01 -1.10 -7.01
N THR A 133 4.86 -1.85 -8.10
CA THR A 133 5.57 -1.57 -9.37
C THR A 133 5.08 -0.31 -10.09
N GLN A 134 3.83 0.12 -9.86
CA GLN A 134 3.30 1.36 -10.41
C GLN A 134 3.68 2.61 -9.59
N MET A 135 4.05 2.43 -8.33
CA MET A 135 4.64 3.51 -7.53
C MET A 135 6.05 3.82 -8.06
N ARG A 136 6.13 4.65 -9.11
CA ARG A 136 7.37 5.33 -9.47
C ARG A 136 7.72 6.26 -8.31
N LEU A 137 8.56 5.79 -7.39
CA LEU A 137 9.16 6.64 -6.38
C LEU A 137 9.99 7.71 -7.12
N PRO A 138 9.74 9.01 -6.94
CA PRO A 138 10.66 10.04 -7.38
C PRO A 138 12.02 9.69 -6.79
N HIS A 139 12.99 9.40 -7.64
CA HIS A 139 14.30 9.06 -7.14
C HIS A 139 14.90 10.34 -6.57
N VAL A 140 15.64 10.23 -5.48
CA VAL A 140 16.36 11.39 -4.88
C VAL A 140 17.24 12.10 -5.92
N SER A 141 17.59 11.40 -7.01
CA SER A 141 18.27 11.87 -8.22
C SER A 141 17.54 12.96 -9.02
N ASP A 142 16.23 13.15 -8.82
CA ASP A 142 15.46 14.23 -9.46
C ASP A 142 15.54 15.55 -8.67
N THR A 143 16.31 15.59 -7.57
CA THR A 143 16.58 16.80 -6.81
C THR A 143 17.91 17.41 -7.26
N THR A 144 17.86 18.61 -7.85
CA THR A 144 19.08 19.41 -8.06
C THR A 144 19.66 19.80 -6.70
N LEU A 145 20.79 19.20 -6.33
CA LEU A 145 21.58 19.65 -5.19
C LEU A 145 22.08 21.07 -5.46
N PRO A 146 21.94 22.01 -4.51
CA PRO A 146 22.63 23.29 -4.58
C PRO A 146 24.11 23.05 -4.85
N THR A 147 24.59 23.50 -6.01
CA THR A 147 25.99 23.33 -6.44
C THR A 147 26.92 24.35 -5.78
N GLU A 148 26.33 25.33 -5.09
CA GLU A 148 27.04 26.37 -4.37
C GLU A 148 26.49 26.47 -2.95
N VAL A 149 27.40 26.39 -2.00
CA VAL A 149 27.16 26.73 -0.60
C VAL A 149 27.45 28.23 -0.45
N PRO A 150 26.48 29.08 -0.06
CA PRO A 150 26.68 30.53 0.03
C PRO A 150 27.87 30.95 0.91
N GLU A 151 28.22 30.15 1.92
CA GLU A 151 29.40 30.37 2.77
C GLU A 151 30.75 29.93 2.18
N ASP A 152 30.78 29.17 1.08
CA ASP A 152 32.02 28.74 0.40
C ASP A 152 32.48 29.71 -0.71
N ARG A 153 31.87 30.90 -0.77
CA ARG A 153 32.39 32.02 -1.57
C ARG A 153 33.70 32.49 -0.95
N ALA A 154 34.83 32.06 -1.54
CA ALA A 154 36.16 32.52 -1.17
C ALA A 154 36.19 34.07 -1.11
N PRO A 155 36.67 34.70 -0.01
CA PRO A 155 36.62 36.16 0.19
C PRO A 155 37.43 37.02 -0.81
N GLY A 156 37.94 36.44 -1.90
CA GLY A 156 38.82 37.12 -2.86
C GLY A 156 38.21 37.45 -4.22
N ASN A 157 36.98 37.02 -4.54
CA ASN A 157 36.40 37.18 -5.88
C ASN A 157 35.51 38.42 -6.07
N ALA A 158 35.34 39.26 -5.06
CA ALA A 158 34.57 40.50 -5.17
C ALA A 158 35.22 41.59 -6.06
N ASN A 159 36.46 41.38 -6.52
CA ASN A 159 37.25 42.40 -7.22
C ASN A 159 37.64 42.06 -8.67
N HIS A 160 37.08 41.01 -9.28
CA HIS A 160 37.27 40.83 -10.72
C HIS A 160 36.27 41.72 -11.47
N ILE A 161 36.68 42.98 -11.67
CA ILE A 161 36.08 43.85 -12.67
C ILE A 161 36.37 43.19 -14.01
N ASP A 162 35.34 42.66 -14.66
CA ASP A 162 35.39 42.22 -16.06
C ASP A 162 35.65 43.47 -16.92
N GLY A 163 36.92 43.82 -17.04
CA GLY A 163 37.41 44.92 -17.86
C GLY A 163 37.44 44.48 -19.32
N GLY A 164 36.26 44.39 -19.94
CA GLY A 164 36.15 44.30 -21.39
C GLY A 164 36.77 45.55 -22.04
N PRO A 165 37.47 45.44 -23.19
CA PRO A 165 38.12 46.60 -23.80
C PRO A 165 37.08 47.61 -24.28
N VAL A 166 37.19 48.84 -23.79
CA VAL A 166 36.46 50.00 -24.33
C VAL A 166 37.13 50.38 -25.65
N GLU A 167 36.49 50.02 -26.75
CA GLU A 167 36.87 50.44 -28.10
C GLU A 167 36.41 51.90 -28.30
N ASP A 168 37.26 52.87 -27.91
CA ASP A 168 37.07 54.28 -28.24
C ASP A 168 38.00 54.66 -29.40
N GLY A 169 37.47 54.51 -30.61
CA GLY A 169 38.16 54.77 -31.87
C GLY A 169 37.41 55.77 -32.72
N GLN A 170 37.32 57.03 -32.28
CA GLN A 170 36.83 58.12 -33.12
C GLN A 170 37.75 59.35 -33.03
N ARG A 171 38.72 59.43 -33.96
CA ARG A 171 39.36 60.68 -34.36
C ARG A 171 39.64 60.66 -35.87
N SER A 172 38.88 61.52 -36.56
CA SER A 172 39.25 62.39 -37.70
C SER A 172 40.42 61.98 -38.60
#